data_AF-C9RIH5-F1
#
_entry.id   AF-C9RIH5-F1
#
_cell.length_a   1.000
_cell.length_b   1.000
_cell.length_c   1.000
_cell.angle_alpha   90.00
_cell.angle_beta   90.00
_cell.angle_gamma   90.00
#
_symmetry.space_group_name_H-M   'P 1'
#
loop_
_entity.id
_entity.type
_entity.pdbx_description
1 polymer ?
#
loop_
_entity_poly.entity_id
_entity_poly.type
_entity_poly.pdbx_seq_one_letter_code
_entity_poly.pdbx_strand_id
1 'polypeptide(L)'
;MPEPKFEKGVWVCPICGFKAMSKKVVITHMEREHPEAIEEKPKEENKPAEKEEKKEDTKKKKGSVSKRKFKLGKTEIRLWDYEHLDMKDQKGWLMFQNRNYTATLHKKQVRVKLLTGEEFEGLIKTRDPFFVSLITKDGRKLIIHKGAIAYIEVLPGDEES
;
A
#
# COMPACT_ATOMS: atom_id res chain seq x y z
N MET A 1 -4.32 -26.49 -21.39
CA MET A 1 -3.12 -26.01 -20.66
C MET A 1 -2.62 -27.12 -19.75
N PRO A 2 -1.32 -27.44 -19.74
CA PRO A 2 -0.74 -28.30 -18.71
C PRO A 2 -0.84 -27.60 -17.34
N GLU A 3 -1.54 -28.21 -16.38
CA GLU A 3 -1.64 -27.65 -15.03
C GLU A 3 -0.45 -28.06 -14.15
N PRO A 4 0.06 -27.17 -13.27
CA PRO A 4 1.12 -27.52 -12.33
C PRO A 4 0.58 -28.54 -11.32
N LYS A 5 1.29 -29.66 -11.14
CA LYS A 5 0.88 -30.73 -10.22
C LYS A 5 1.36 -30.42 -8.81
N PHE A 6 0.58 -30.76 -7.79
CA PHE A 6 0.98 -30.60 -6.39
C PHE A 6 1.33 -31.97 -5.79
N GLU A 7 2.61 -32.21 -5.55
CA GLU A 7 3.11 -33.49 -5.04
C GLU A 7 3.92 -33.28 -3.77
N LYS A 8 3.60 -34.05 -2.71
CA LYS A 8 4.34 -34.07 -1.43
C LYS A 8 4.59 -32.68 -0.82
N GLY A 9 3.65 -31.75 -0.98
CA GLY A 9 3.73 -30.39 -0.43
C GLY A 9 4.37 -29.35 -1.35
N VAL A 10 4.78 -29.71 -2.57
CA VAL A 10 5.49 -28.83 -3.51
C VAL A 10 4.78 -28.82 -4.87
N TRP A 11 4.75 -27.66 -5.54
CA TRP A 11 4.24 -27.54 -6.91
C TRP A 11 5.33 -27.94 -7.91
N VAL A 12 4.98 -28.76 -8.89
CA VAL A 12 5.91 -29.34 -9.87
C VAL A 12 5.43 -28.98 -11.28
N CYS A 13 6.35 -28.50 -12.11
CA CYS A 13 6.12 -28.30 -13.54
C CYS A 13 6.00 -29.67 -14.25
N PRO A 14 4.93 -29.95 -15.00
CA PRO A 14 4.74 -31.23 -15.66
C PRO A 14 5.63 -31.44 -16.90
N ILE A 15 6.34 -30.41 -17.38
CA ILE A 15 7.16 -30.46 -18.61
C ILE A 15 8.62 -30.78 -18.28
N CYS A 16 9.22 -30.10 -17.30
CA CYS A 16 10.63 -30.24 -16.94
C CYS A 16 10.89 -30.75 -15.51
N GLY A 17 9.85 -30.95 -14.69
CA GLY A 17 9.98 -31.38 -13.30
C GLY A 17 10.44 -30.29 -12.30
N PHE A 18 10.52 -29.01 -12.71
CA PHE A 18 10.87 -27.89 -11.84
C PHE A 18 9.95 -27.79 -10.62
N LYS A 19 10.51 -27.61 -9.41
CA LYS A 19 9.78 -27.66 -8.14
C LYS A 19 9.80 -26.31 -7.42
N ALA A 20 8.65 -25.81 -7.00
CA ALA A 20 8.53 -24.57 -6.22
C ALA A 20 7.44 -24.65 -5.14
N MET A 21 7.61 -23.88 -4.07
CA MET A 21 6.66 -23.82 -2.95
C MET A 21 5.33 -23.13 -3.29
N SER A 22 5.18 -22.49 -4.46
CA SER A 22 3.96 -21.77 -4.82
C SER A 22 3.55 -21.97 -6.29
N LYS A 23 2.23 -22.13 -6.52
CA LYS A 23 1.63 -22.31 -7.85
C LYS A 23 2.04 -21.19 -8.83
N LYS A 24 2.11 -19.94 -8.35
CA LYS A 24 2.47 -18.77 -9.16
C LYS A 24 3.89 -18.86 -9.75
N VAL A 25 4.86 -19.32 -8.96
CA VAL A 25 6.25 -19.46 -9.44
C VAL A 25 6.35 -20.54 -10.51
N VAL A 26 5.58 -21.64 -10.39
CA VAL A 26 5.53 -22.66 -11.45
C VAL A 26 4.84 -22.14 -12.71
N ILE A 27 3.76 -21.36 -12.59
CA ILE A 27 3.10 -20.72 -13.74
C ILE A 27 4.08 -19.78 -14.47
N THR A 28 4.74 -18.86 -13.76
CA THR A 28 5.70 -17.93 -14.39
C THR A 28 6.94 -18.63 -14.95
N HIS A 29 7.33 -19.78 -14.40
CA HIS A 29 8.35 -20.63 -15.00
C HIS A 29 7.85 -21.26 -16.32
N MET A 30 6.62 -21.76 -16.37
CA MET A 30 6.02 -22.33 -17.59
C MET A 30 5.82 -21.27 -18.69
N GLU A 31 5.42 -20.04 -18.32
CA GLU A 31 5.31 -18.91 -19.25
C GLU A 31 6.65 -18.48 -19.88
N ARG A 32 7.78 -18.75 -19.22
CA ARG A 32 9.13 -18.33 -19.65
C ARG A 32 9.90 -19.42 -20.38
N GLU A 33 9.93 -20.62 -19.79
CA GLU A 33 10.74 -21.74 -20.28
C GLU A 33 9.96 -22.65 -21.25
N HIS A 34 8.62 -22.57 -21.25
CA HIS A 34 7.74 -23.43 -22.06
C HIS A 34 6.64 -22.65 -22.80
N PRO A 35 6.95 -21.54 -23.51
CA PRO A 35 5.95 -20.76 -24.24
C PRO A 35 5.25 -21.60 -25.34
N GLU A 36 5.99 -22.50 -26.00
CA GLU A 36 5.48 -23.35 -27.09
C GLU A 36 4.32 -24.26 -26.66
N ALA A 37 4.29 -24.68 -25.39
CA ALA A 37 3.23 -25.54 -24.83
C ALA A 37 1.94 -24.78 -24.48
N ILE A 38 1.89 -23.46 -24.73
CA ILE A 38 0.77 -22.57 -24.42
C ILE A 38 0.04 -22.12 -25.70
N GLU A 39 0.67 -22.21 -26.88
CA GLU A 39 0.17 -21.58 -28.11
C GLU A 39 -0.85 -22.38 -28.96
N GLU A 40 -1.25 -23.58 -28.56
CA GLU A 40 -2.32 -24.34 -29.26
C GLU A 40 -3.75 -23.89 -28.91
N LYS A 41 -4.05 -22.60 -29.20
CA LYS A 41 -5.32 -22.01 -29.73
C LYS A 41 -6.67 -22.27 -28.99
N PRO A 42 -7.79 -21.63 -29.37
CA PRO A 42 -8.00 -20.38 -30.14
C PRO A 42 -8.70 -19.28 -29.30
N LYS A 43 -9.03 -18.15 -29.94
CA LYS A 43 -10.00 -17.17 -29.41
C LYS A 43 -11.42 -17.69 -29.60
N GLU A 44 -12.27 -17.58 -28.59
CA GLU A 44 -13.73 -17.64 -28.79
C GLU A 44 -14.43 -16.64 -27.85
N GLU A 45 -15.29 -15.81 -28.43
CA GLU A 45 -16.10 -14.82 -27.73
C GLU A 45 -17.43 -15.44 -27.31
N ASN A 46 -17.95 -15.10 -26.12
CA ASN A 46 -19.30 -14.50 -26.03
C ASN A 46 -19.66 -13.95 -24.63
N LYS A 47 -20.79 -13.23 -24.60
CA LYS A 47 -21.21 -12.24 -23.58
C LYS A 47 -22.49 -12.71 -22.79
N PRO A 48 -23.20 -11.88 -21.98
CA PRO A 48 -23.84 -12.34 -20.72
C PRO A 48 -25.39 -12.34 -20.68
N ALA A 49 -25.96 -12.85 -19.58
CA ALA A 49 -27.30 -12.58 -19.01
C ALA A 49 -27.29 -12.99 -17.50
N GLU A 50 -27.82 -12.23 -16.52
CA GLU A 50 -29.24 -12.17 -16.05
C GLU A 50 -29.86 -13.58 -15.81
N LYS A 51 -30.60 -13.93 -14.74
CA LYS A 51 -31.32 -13.22 -13.65
C LYS A 51 -31.63 -14.25 -12.50
N GLU A 52 -32.20 -13.98 -11.31
CA GLU A 52 -32.76 -12.76 -10.66
C GLU A 52 -32.45 -12.69 -9.13
N GLU A 53 -33.43 -12.83 -8.23
CA GLU A 53 -33.42 -12.34 -6.83
C GLU A 53 -34.46 -13.00 -5.88
N LYS A 54 -34.22 -12.88 -4.55
CA LYS A 54 -35.14 -12.62 -3.39
C LYS A 54 -34.65 -13.37 -2.14
N LYS A 55 -34.77 -12.94 -0.87
CA LYS A 55 -35.10 -11.68 -0.13
C LYS A 55 -34.57 -11.95 1.32
N GLU A 56 -34.50 -11.05 2.33
CA GLU A 56 -35.32 -9.90 2.71
C GLU A 56 -34.58 -9.01 3.75
N ASP A 57 -34.91 -7.71 3.78
CA ASP A 57 -34.94 -6.75 4.93
C ASP A 57 -33.80 -6.60 5.98
N THR A 58 -33.44 -5.40 6.48
CA THR A 58 -34.36 -4.31 6.93
C THR A 58 -33.75 -2.88 6.98
N LYS A 59 -34.62 -1.88 6.73
CA LYS A 59 -34.75 -0.54 7.39
C LYS A 59 -33.57 0.46 7.62
N LYS A 60 -33.68 1.57 6.88
CA LYS A 60 -33.91 2.98 7.32
C LYS A 60 -32.78 3.91 7.84
N LYS A 61 -32.74 5.04 7.10
CA LYS A 61 -32.62 6.47 7.51
C LYS A 61 -31.25 7.16 7.55
N LYS A 62 -31.30 8.41 7.04
CA LYS A 62 -30.20 9.38 6.87
C LYS A 62 -29.88 10.11 8.18
N GLY A 63 -28.63 10.57 8.31
CA GLY A 63 -28.30 11.80 9.05
C GLY A 63 -27.54 11.65 10.36
N SER A 64 -26.20 11.74 10.29
CA SER A 64 -25.32 12.50 11.20
C SER A 64 -23.85 12.07 11.02
N VAL A 65 -22.92 12.99 11.26
CA VAL A 65 -21.48 12.76 11.13
C VAL A 65 -20.92 12.21 12.45
N SER A 66 -20.52 10.94 12.52
CA SER A 66 -19.58 10.49 13.57
C SER A 66 -18.88 9.16 13.26
N LYS A 67 -17.61 9.08 13.66
CA LYS A 67 -16.77 7.89 13.93
C LYS A 67 -17.03 6.64 13.06
N ARG A 68 -16.30 6.52 11.94
CA ARG A 68 -16.18 5.25 11.19
C ARG A 68 -15.40 4.20 12.00
N LYS A 69 -16.12 3.36 12.76
CA LYS A 69 -15.59 2.07 13.22
C LYS A 69 -15.61 1.10 12.04
N PHE A 70 -14.46 0.55 11.66
CA PHE A 70 -14.39 -0.55 10.69
C PHE A 70 -14.29 -1.89 11.43
N LYS A 71 -15.08 -2.88 10.99
CA LYS A 71 -14.92 -4.28 11.38
C LYS A 71 -14.42 -5.05 10.17
N LEU A 72 -13.28 -5.74 10.31
CA LEU A 72 -12.92 -6.88 9.47
C LEU A 72 -12.89 -8.12 10.38
N GLY A 73 -13.94 -8.95 10.29
CA GLY A 73 -14.04 -10.16 11.11
C GLY A 73 -14.25 -9.89 12.60
N LYS A 74 -13.55 -10.65 13.44
CA LYS A 74 -13.78 -10.74 14.90
C LYS A 74 -13.00 -9.71 15.74
N THR A 75 -12.14 -8.90 15.15
CA THR A 75 -11.23 -8.01 15.90
C THR A 75 -11.84 -6.63 16.15
N GLU A 76 -11.95 -6.22 17.41
CA GLU A 76 -12.35 -4.85 17.80
C GLU A 76 -11.10 -4.00 18.05
N ILE A 77 -10.82 -3.04 17.18
CA ILE A 77 -9.73 -2.06 17.38
C ILE A 77 -10.26 -0.95 18.28
N ARG A 78 -9.74 -0.87 19.51
CA ARG A 78 -9.83 0.33 20.35
C ARG A 78 -8.49 1.04 20.29
N LEU A 79 -8.48 2.29 19.84
CA LEU A 79 -7.39 3.20 20.21
C LEU A 79 -7.61 3.56 21.68
N TRP A 80 -6.64 3.17 22.51
CA TRP A 80 -6.32 3.83 23.76
C TRP A 80 -4.83 4.16 23.73
N ASP A 81 -4.46 5.18 24.47
CA ASP A 81 -3.14 5.80 24.42
C ASP A 81 -2.02 4.86 24.89
N TYR A 82 -0.81 5.16 24.42
CA TYR A 82 0.50 4.72 24.90
C TYR A 82 0.52 3.72 26.07
N GLU A 83 0.67 2.44 25.77
CA GLU A 83 1.75 1.55 26.25
C GLU A 83 1.61 0.15 25.61
N HIS A 84 2.73 -0.52 25.35
CA HIS A 84 2.84 -1.84 24.70
C HIS A 84 2.21 -2.03 23.29
N LEU A 85 3.07 -1.90 22.27
CA LEU A 85 2.79 -2.24 20.87
C LEU A 85 3.28 -3.66 20.53
N ASP A 86 2.50 -4.68 20.89
CA ASP A 86 2.73 -6.07 20.46
C ASP A 86 2.43 -6.25 18.96
N MET A 87 3.44 -6.01 18.12
CA MET A 87 3.32 -6.03 16.66
C MET A 87 3.26 -7.45 16.11
N LYS A 88 2.07 -7.89 15.70
CA LYS A 88 1.82 -9.26 15.19
C LYS A 88 1.83 -9.43 13.65
N ASP A 89 2.33 -8.45 12.92
CA ASP A 89 2.34 -8.42 11.45
C ASP A 89 3.73 -8.12 10.87
N GLN A 90 4.27 -9.02 10.04
CA GLN A 90 5.50 -8.78 9.25
C GLN A 90 5.39 -7.50 8.39
N LYS A 91 4.18 -7.12 7.95
CA LYS A 91 3.93 -5.86 7.23
C LYS A 91 4.14 -4.60 8.09
N GLY A 92 3.86 -4.66 9.40
CA GLY A 92 4.17 -3.58 10.32
C GLY A 92 5.67 -3.41 10.54
N TRP A 93 6.41 -4.53 10.54
CA TRP A 93 7.86 -4.53 10.68
C TRP A 93 8.58 -3.94 9.45
N LEU A 94 8.11 -4.24 8.24
CA LEU A 94 8.60 -3.63 6.99
C LEU A 94 8.34 -2.11 6.91
N MET A 95 7.29 -1.60 7.56
CA MET A 95 7.07 -0.15 7.73
C MET A 95 8.10 0.49 8.68
N PHE A 96 8.63 -0.25 9.66
CA PHE A 96 9.64 0.22 10.61
C PHE A 96 11.08 0.13 10.06
N GLN A 97 11.38 -0.83 9.19
CA GLN A 97 12.72 -0.97 8.60
C GLN A 97 13.07 0.19 7.65
N ASN A 98 12.09 0.72 6.90
CA ASN A 98 12.28 1.94 6.13
C ASN A 98 12.15 3.17 7.04
N ARG A 99 13.30 3.72 7.47
CA ARG A 99 13.48 4.95 8.28
C ARG A 99 12.95 6.22 7.60
N ASN A 100 11.67 6.26 7.25
CA ASN A 100 11.07 7.33 6.48
C ASN A 100 10.66 8.49 7.41
N TYR A 101 11.66 9.17 7.99
CA TYR A 101 11.48 10.22 9.01
C TYR A 101 10.52 11.33 8.55
N THR A 102 10.44 11.61 7.25
CA THR A 102 9.50 12.58 6.67
C THR A 102 8.02 12.22 6.94
N ALA A 103 7.70 10.97 7.28
CA ALA A 103 6.36 10.55 7.66
C ALA A 103 5.95 11.06 9.05
N THR A 104 6.88 11.25 9.99
CA THR A 104 6.59 11.82 11.34
C THR A 104 6.47 13.35 11.30
N LEU A 105 6.97 13.98 10.23
CA LEU A 105 6.87 15.43 9.97
C LEU A 105 5.58 15.82 9.23
N HIS A 106 4.71 14.87 8.91
CA HIS A 106 3.47 15.12 8.17
C HIS A 106 2.52 16.06 8.96
N LYS A 107 2.08 17.16 8.32
CA LYS A 107 1.37 18.31 8.90
C LYS A 107 2.17 19.24 9.82
N LYS A 108 3.44 18.97 10.13
CA LYS A 108 4.26 19.93 10.90
C LYS A 108 4.70 21.09 10.01
N GLN A 109 4.85 22.27 10.60
CA GLN A 109 5.66 23.33 9.98
C GLN A 109 7.13 22.95 10.09
N VAL A 110 7.86 23.17 9.00
CA VAL A 110 9.29 22.88 8.91
C VAL A 110 10.00 23.98 8.13
N ARG A 111 11.29 24.11 8.39
CA ARG A 111 12.24 24.79 7.51
C ARG A 111 13.09 23.71 6.83
N VAL A 112 13.07 23.68 5.51
CA VAL A 112 13.84 22.74 4.68
C VAL A 112 14.96 23.51 4.02
N LYS A 113 16.21 23.07 4.22
CA LYS A 113 17.37 23.63 3.53
C LYS A 113 17.84 22.69 2.43
N LEU A 114 18.03 23.22 1.22
CA LEU A 114 18.57 22.47 0.10
C LEU A 114 20.10 22.48 0.11
N LEU A 115 20.71 21.51 -0.58
CA LEU A 115 22.16 21.49 -0.85
C LEU A 115 22.64 22.70 -1.67
N THR A 116 21.73 23.38 -2.38
CA THR A 116 22.00 24.66 -3.08
C THR A 116 22.17 25.85 -2.14
N GLY A 117 21.81 25.70 -0.86
CA GLY A 117 21.77 26.77 0.13
C GLY A 117 20.41 27.47 0.24
N GLU A 118 19.47 27.18 -0.67
CA GLU A 118 18.10 27.72 -0.63
C GLU A 118 17.31 27.17 0.56
N GLU A 119 16.49 28.02 1.18
CA GLU A 119 15.71 27.70 2.37
C GLU A 119 14.21 27.90 2.11
N PHE A 120 13.40 26.91 2.46
CA PHE A 120 11.94 26.92 2.27
C PHE A 120 11.22 26.62 3.59
N GLU A 121 10.31 27.52 3.97
CA GLU A 121 9.43 27.33 5.13
C GLU A 121 8.03 26.92 4.68
N GLY A 122 7.46 25.91 5.33
CA GLY A 122 6.12 25.46 4.99
C GLY A 122 5.65 24.22 5.73
N LEU A 123 4.47 23.74 5.33
CA LEU A 123 3.82 22.56 5.92
C LEU A 123 4.00 21.34 5.01
N ILE A 124 4.53 20.24 5.55
CA ILE A 124 4.70 18.99 4.79
C ILE A 124 3.36 18.28 4.60
N LYS A 125 2.98 18.01 3.33
CA LYS A 125 1.82 17.19 2.93
C LYS A 125 2.23 16.03 2.03
N THR A 126 3.05 15.08 2.49
CA THR A 126 3.38 13.85 1.73
C THR A 126 3.85 12.70 2.63
N ARG A 127 3.60 11.45 2.21
CA ARG A 127 4.09 10.20 2.84
C ARG A 127 4.98 9.36 1.90
N ASP A 128 5.43 9.97 0.80
CA ASP A 128 6.19 9.31 -0.25
C ASP A 128 7.64 8.99 0.19
N PRO A 129 8.25 7.89 -0.27
CA PRO A 129 9.65 7.55 0.04
C PRO A 129 10.70 8.45 -0.63
N PHE A 130 10.46 9.04 -1.79
CA PHE A 130 11.45 9.79 -2.58
C PHE A 130 11.27 11.31 -2.57
N PHE A 131 10.02 11.78 -2.47
CA PHE A 131 9.69 13.21 -2.56
C PHE A 131 9.12 13.77 -1.25
N VAL A 132 9.29 15.08 -1.03
CA VAL A 132 8.62 15.85 0.01
C VAL A 132 7.81 16.95 -0.66
N SER A 133 6.48 16.90 -0.52
CA SER A 133 5.63 18.04 -0.89
C SER A 133 5.53 19.01 0.28
N LEU A 134 6.05 20.23 0.08
CA LEU A 134 5.94 21.36 1.01
C LEU A 134 4.87 22.33 0.48
N ILE A 135 4.09 22.93 1.38
CA ILE A 135 3.23 24.08 1.05
C ILE A 135 3.81 25.30 1.77
N THR A 136 4.28 26.31 1.01
CA THR A 136 4.84 27.53 1.59
C THR A 136 3.74 28.43 2.17
N LYS A 137 4.14 29.43 2.96
CA LYS A 137 3.24 30.47 3.51
C LYS A 137 2.48 31.22 2.41
N ASP A 138 3.07 31.36 1.22
CA ASP A 138 2.47 31.95 0.00
C ASP A 138 1.44 31.05 -0.70
N GLY A 139 1.14 29.87 -0.13
CA GLY A 139 0.24 28.88 -0.72
C GLY A 139 0.83 28.10 -1.91
N ARG A 140 2.10 28.30 -2.27
CA ARG A 140 2.77 27.56 -3.35
C ARG A 140 3.07 26.12 -2.90
N LYS A 141 2.80 25.16 -3.79
CA LYS A 141 3.24 23.77 -3.64
C LYS A 141 4.64 23.61 -4.23
N LEU A 142 5.58 23.15 -3.42
CA LEU A 142 6.91 22.73 -3.85
C LEU A 142 7.01 21.21 -3.70
N ILE A 143 7.59 20.53 -4.69
CA ILE A 143 7.91 19.10 -4.64
C ILE A 143 9.43 18.99 -4.68
N ILE A 144 10.01 18.55 -3.57
CA ILE A 144 11.46 18.50 -3.37
C ILE A 144 11.90 17.04 -3.34
N HIS A 145 12.91 16.68 -4.13
CA HIS A 145 13.52 15.36 -4.08
C HIS A 145 14.38 15.23 -2.82
N LYS A 146 14.25 14.13 -2.05
CA LYS A 146 14.96 14.00 -0.76
C LYS A 146 16.48 14.05 -0.87
N GLY A 147 17.05 13.60 -1.98
CA GLY A 147 18.49 13.71 -2.25
C GLY A 147 19.01 15.13 -2.44
N ALA A 148 18.13 16.13 -2.59
CA ALA A 148 18.49 17.55 -2.67
C ALA A 148 18.40 18.27 -1.32
N ILE A 149 17.88 17.62 -0.27
CA ILE A 149 17.69 18.19 1.06
C ILE A 149 18.97 18.02 1.87
N ALA A 150 19.51 19.11 2.40
CA ALA A 150 20.62 19.08 3.34
C ALA A 150 20.15 18.67 4.76
N TYR A 151 19.12 19.36 5.26
CA TYR A 151 18.47 19.04 6.53
C TYR A 151 17.03 19.60 6.59
N ILE A 152 16.26 19.12 7.57
CA ILE A 152 14.92 19.62 7.90
C ILE A 152 14.87 19.97 9.38
N GLU A 153 14.59 21.23 9.68
CA GLU A 153 14.27 21.72 11.03
C GLU A 153 12.75 21.71 11.24
N VAL A 154 12.31 21.24 12.40
CA VAL A 154 10.89 21.34 12.80
C VAL A 154 10.72 22.66 13.52
N LEU A 155 9.86 23.53 12.96
CA LEU A 155 9.47 24.75 13.65
C LEU A 155 8.39 24.39 14.68
N PRO A 156 8.45 24.91 15.92
CA PRO A 156 7.31 24.86 16.81
C PRO A 156 6.23 25.78 16.22
N GLY A 157 5.32 25.19 15.45
CA GLY A 157 4.06 25.83 15.13
C GLY A 157 3.15 25.66 16.34
N ASP A 158 2.54 26.75 16.79
CA ASP A 158 1.64 26.77 17.93
C ASP A 158 0.53 25.72 17.74
N GLU A 159 0.47 24.72 18.64
CA GLU A 159 -0.57 23.69 18.66
C GLU A 159 -1.87 24.26 19.25
N GLU A 160 -2.40 25.31 18.62
CA GLU A 160 -3.68 25.93 18.98
C GLU A 160 -4.79 25.63 17.95
N SER A 161 -5.93 25.13 18.47
CA SER A 161 -7.23 24.82 17.82
C SER A 161 -7.39 23.48 17.08
#